data_AF-A0A317C624-F1
#
_entry.id   AF-A0A317C624-F1
#
_cell.length_a   1.000
_cell.length_b   1.000
_cell.length_c   1.000
_cell.angle_alpha   90.00
_cell.angle_beta   90.00
_cell.angle_gamma   90.00
#
_symmetry.space_group_name_H-M   'P 1'
#
loop_
_entity.id
_entity.type
_entity.pdbx_description
1 polymer ?
#
loop_
_entity_poly.entity_id
_entity_poly.type
_entity_poly.pdbx_seq_one_letter_code
_entity_poly.pdbx_strand_id
1 'polypeptide(L)'
;MSENNPFTPPESDLRPPLKNGHQFIQEFPRLPTLLFIGLGLLTLGLYVYAWIYTRNAMINRCVPADKRIPDWLSNSTVAIGVISFLMSAMGMLFPGTTLGMAMVEAQGIFALMSFAMTMVWLFTFRTLLNQLTGAYPGKRLWVNGVLLVLFSVYYLQYKLNQIHDIGESEITRPPESDDDDDESGDNDSKPKQGYIEL
;
A
#
# COMPACT_ATOMS: atom_id res chain seq x y z
N MET A 1 39.55 -8.24 20.35
CA MET A 1 39.25 -9.64 20.00
C MET A 1 37.74 -9.79 20.11
N SER A 2 37.03 -9.77 18.98
CA SER A 2 35.61 -10.10 18.90
C SER A 2 35.51 -11.43 18.19
N GLU A 3 35.04 -12.45 18.89
CA GLU A 3 34.83 -13.81 18.37
C GLU A 3 33.88 -13.75 17.17
N ASN A 4 34.42 -13.97 15.97
CA ASN A 4 33.61 -14.37 14.82
C ASN A 4 33.16 -15.80 15.10
N ASN A 5 31.98 -15.95 15.72
CA ASN A 5 31.34 -17.24 15.89
C ASN A 5 30.89 -17.75 14.51
N PRO A 6 31.54 -18.78 13.94
CA PRO A 6 31.23 -19.28 12.60
C PRO A 6 29.90 -20.04 12.55
N PHE A 7 29.23 -20.24 13.69
CA PHE A 7 27.93 -20.89 13.81
C PHE A 7 26.79 -19.93 14.08
N THR A 8 27.01 -18.61 13.97
CA THR A 8 25.89 -17.67 13.97
C THR A 8 25.07 -17.94 12.71
N PRO A 9 23.83 -18.46 12.82
CA PRO A 9 23.00 -18.66 11.64
C PRO A 9 22.82 -17.30 10.96
N PRO A 10 22.80 -17.22 9.62
CA PRO A 10 22.34 -16.01 8.97
C PRO A 10 20.97 -15.67 9.57
N GLU A 11 20.73 -14.41 9.91
CA GLU A 11 19.37 -13.93 10.23
C GLU A 11 18.53 -14.09 8.95
N SER A 12 18.06 -15.32 8.71
CA SER A 12 17.00 -15.57 7.77
C SER A 12 15.78 -14.88 8.38
N ASP A 13 15.21 -13.92 7.67
CA ASP A 13 13.91 -13.35 7.99
C ASP A 13 12.90 -14.52 7.99
N LEU A 14 12.70 -15.14 9.16
CA LEU A 14 11.83 -16.32 9.37
C LEU A 14 10.35 -15.96 9.32
N ARG A 15 10.00 -14.82 8.71
CA ARG A 15 8.60 -14.49 8.46
C ARG A 15 8.10 -15.44 7.38
N PRO A 16 7.09 -16.27 7.67
CA PRO A 16 6.50 -17.11 6.63
C PRO A 16 6.02 -16.19 5.50
N PRO A 17 6.19 -16.57 4.22
CA PRO A 17 5.56 -15.85 3.12
C PRO A 17 4.06 -15.79 3.42
N LEU A 18 3.54 -14.59 3.63
CA LEU A 18 2.15 -14.40 4.00
C LEU A 18 1.26 -15.03 2.92
N LYS A 19 0.48 -16.02 3.36
CA LYS A 19 -0.54 -16.71 2.59
C LYS A 19 -1.46 -15.68 1.93
N ASN A 20 -1.70 -15.90 0.64
CA ASN A 20 -2.58 -15.14 -0.24
C ASN A 20 -3.84 -14.58 0.46
N GLY A 21 -4.17 -13.30 0.24
CA GLY A 21 -5.40 -12.65 0.74
C GLY A 21 -5.14 -11.40 1.62
N HIS A 22 -6.15 -10.90 2.32
CA HIS A 22 -6.11 -9.66 3.12
C HIS A 22 -5.15 -9.71 4.33
N GLN A 23 -4.55 -10.86 4.67
CA GLN A 23 -3.69 -11.03 5.85
C GLN A 23 -2.41 -10.18 5.82
N PHE A 24 -1.95 -9.77 4.63
CA PHE A 24 -0.78 -8.90 4.50
C PHE A 24 -0.97 -7.52 5.16
N ILE A 25 -2.22 -7.09 5.39
CA ILE A 25 -2.51 -5.77 5.96
C ILE A 25 -2.09 -5.67 7.44
N GLN A 26 -1.83 -6.79 8.11
CA GLN A 26 -1.34 -6.80 9.50
C GLN A 26 0.08 -6.20 9.62
N GLU A 27 0.88 -6.24 8.56
CA GLU A 27 2.20 -5.60 8.50
C GLU A 27 2.12 -4.06 8.36
N PHE A 28 0.93 -3.54 8.03
CA PHE A 28 0.70 -2.12 7.82
C PHE A 28 0.01 -1.50 9.04
N PRO A 29 0.71 -0.69 9.86
CA PRO A 29 0.07 -0.01 10.97
C PRO A 29 -1.04 0.91 10.44
N ARG A 30 -2.21 0.76 11.05
CA ARG A 30 -3.38 1.61 10.79
C ARG A 30 -3.04 3.02 11.25
N LEU A 31 -3.25 3.98 10.35
CA LEU A 31 -3.02 5.38 10.64
C LEU A 31 -4.22 6.17 10.08
N PRO A 32 -4.97 6.88 10.93
CA PRO A 32 -6.12 7.66 10.47
C PRO A 32 -5.68 8.63 9.38
N THR A 33 -6.40 8.66 8.25
CA THR A 33 -6.02 9.52 7.12
C THR A 33 -5.98 10.99 7.51
N LEU A 34 -6.86 11.44 8.41
CA LEU A 34 -6.84 12.81 8.94
C LEU A 34 -5.57 13.09 9.76
N LEU A 35 -5.14 12.14 10.59
CA LEU A 35 -3.88 12.27 11.32
C LEU A 35 -2.69 12.31 10.36
N PHE A 36 -2.71 11.46 9.33
CA PHE A 36 -1.68 11.44 8.27
C PHE A 36 -1.59 12.79 7.55
N ILE A 37 -2.73 13.38 7.17
CA ILE A 37 -2.79 14.72 6.57
C ILE A 37 -2.26 15.78 7.54
N GLY A 38 -2.69 15.75 8.81
CA GLY A 38 -2.22 16.68 9.84
C GLY A 38 -0.71 16.60 10.05
N LEU A 39 -0.14 15.40 10.07
CA LEU A 39 1.31 15.19 10.20
C LEU A 39 2.07 15.65 8.95
N GLY A 40 1.48 15.45 7.77
CA GLY A 40 1.96 16.01 6.51
C GLY A 40 2.06 17.54 6.59
N LEU A 41 1.01 18.22 7.05
CA LEU A 41 1.02 19.68 7.20
C LEU A 41 2.01 20.15 8.28
N LEU A 42 2.03 19.48 9.43
CA LEU A 42 2.92 19.83 10.56
C LEU A 42 4.41 19.75 10.16
N THR A 43 4.75 18.80 9.30
CA THR A 43 6.12 18.58 8.81
C THR A 43 6.41 19.26 7.47
N LEU A 44 5.50 20.14 7.00
CA LEU A 44 5.61 20.81 5.69
C LEU A 44 5.80 19.84 4.52
N GLY A 45 5.21 18.64 4.62
CA GLY A 45 5.27 17.57 3.64
C GLY A 45 6.44 16.61 3.80
N LEU A 46 7.41 16.88 4.68
CA LEU A 46 8.60 16.03 4.85
C LEU A 46 8.24 14.61 5.32
N TYR A 47 7.20 14.47 6.14
CA TYR A 47 6.73 13.18 6.61
C TYR A 47 6.34 12.21 5.48
N VAL A 48 5.92 12.73 4.31
CA VAL A 48 5.57 11.90 3.15
C VAL A 48 6.75 11.00 2.74
N TYR A 49 7.98 11.50 2.79
CA TYR A 49 9.15 10.72 2.39
C TYR A 49 9.49 9.62 3.41
N ALA A 50 9.37 9.90 4.71
CA ALA A 50 9.48 8.89 5.75
C ALA A 50 8.39 7.81 5.60
N TRP A 51 7.18 8.21 5.24
CA TRP A 51 6.08 7.30 4.94
C TRP A 51 6.36 6.43 3.71
N ILE A 52 6.85 7.01 2.61
CA ILE A 52 7.24 6.24 1.40
C ILE A 52 8.28 5.18 1.75
N TYR A 53 9.32 5.55 2.51
CA TYR A 53 10.39 4.64 2.91
C TYR A 53 9.86 3.45 3.72
N THR A 54 9.07 3.73 4.76
CA THR A 54 8.51 2.68 5.64
C THR A 54 7.52 1.78 4.90
N ARG A 55 6.68 2.33 4.03
CA ARG A 55 5.72 1.55 3.24
C ARG A 55 6.39 0.71 2.17
N ASN A 56 7.50 1.17 1.59
CA ASN A 56 8.31 0.37 0.68
C ASN A 56 8.85 -0.88 1.37
N ALA A 57 9.40 -0.73 2.57
CA ALA A 57 9.89 -1.86 3.35
C ALA A 57 8.77 -2.85 3.71
N MET A 58 7.58 -2.35 4.08
CA MET A 58 6.43 -3.19 4.42
C MET A 58 5.91 -3.98 3.21
N ILE A 59 5.71 -3.33 2.04
CA ILE A 59 5.20 -4.04 0.87
C ILE A 59 6.20 -5.07 0.34
N ASN A 60 7.50 -4.79 0.40
CA ASN A 60 8.56 -5.71 -0.03
C ASN A 60 8.64 -6.99 0.82
N ARG A 61 8.17 -6.95 2.08
CA ARG A 61 8.04 -8.15 2.94
C ARG A 61 6.85 -9.03 2.53
N CYS A 62 5.81 -8.43 1.95
CA CYS A 62 4.59 -9.14 1.57
C CYS A 62 4.64 -9.74 0.16
N VAL A 63 5.63 -9.37 -0.67
CA VAL A 63 5.75 -9.84 -2.06
C VAL A 63 6.96 -10.76 -2.26
N PRO A 64 6.86 -11.72 -3.19
CA PRO A 64 7.99 -12.52 -3.67
C PRO A 64 9.18 -11.65 -4.13
N ALA A 65 10.39 -12.17 -3.99
CA ALA A 65 11.63 -11.44 -4.25
C ALA A 65 11.75 -10.90 -5.69
N ASP A 66 11.17 -11.60 -6.67
CA ASP A 66 11.14 -11.23 -8.08
C ASP A 66 10.24 -10.01 -8.38
N LYS A 67 9.29 -9.70 -7.49
CA LYS A 67 8.32 -8.60 -7.67
C LYS A 67 8.55 -7.42 -6.73
N ARG A 68 9.62 -7.43 -5.93
CA ARG A 68 9.91 -6.36 -4.98
C ARG A 68 10.16 -5.04 -5.69
N ILE A 69 9.73 -3.95 -5.06
CA ILE A 69 10.14 -2.61 -5.46
C ILE A 69 11.65 -2.51 -5.19
N PRO A 70 12.48 -2.18 -6.18
CA PRO A 70 13.91 -2.10 -5.96
C PRO A 70 14.24 -0.96 -5.00
N ASP A 71 15.13 -1.21 -4.04
CA ASP A 71 15.43 -0.26 -2.96
C ASP A 71 15.95 1.08 -3.46
N TRP A 72 16.68 1.08 -4.59
CA TRP A 72 17.17 2.32 -5.21
C TRP A 72 16.03 3.27 -5.57
N LEU A 73 14.86 2.76 -5.97
CA LEU A 73 13.74 3.61 -6.36
C LEU A 73 13.18 4.37 -5.16
N SER A 74 12.94 3.66 -4.04
CA SER A 74 12.45 4.29 -2.81
C SER A 74 13.51 5.22 -2.21
N ASN A 75 14.76 4.75 -2.09
CA ASN A 75 15.85 5.52 -1.52
C ASN A 75 16.14 6.80 -2.32
N SER A 76 16.14 6.72 -3.66
CA SER A 76 16.36 7.89 -4.51
C SER A 76 15.19 8.87 -4.43
N THR A 77 13.94 8.37 -4.42
CA THR A 77 12.75 9.21 -4.24
C THR A 77 12.84 10.02 -2.94
N VAL A 78 13.19 9.35 -1.84
CA VAL A 78 13.35 9.97 -0.52
C VAL A 78 14.51 10.96 -0.52
N ALA A 79 15.69 10.55 -1.00
CA ALA A 79 16.89 11.40 -0.99
C ALA A 79 16.68 12.67 -1.83
N ILE A 80 16.19 12.56 -3.06
CA ILE A 80 15.95 13.69 -3.96
C ILE A 80 14.88 14.62 -3.36
N GLY A 81 13.82 14.05 -2.78
CA GLY A 81 12.77 14.83 -2.12
C GLY A 81 13.26 15.61 -0.91
N VAL A 82 14.05 14.99 -0.04
CA VAL A 82 14.65 15.65 1.13
C VAL A 82 15.66 16.71 0.70
N ILE A 83 16.50 16.44 -0.32
CA ILE A 83 17.43 17.43 -0.87
C ILE A 83 16.66 18.64 -1.42
N SER A 84 15.60 18.41 -2.21
CA SER A 84 14.74 19.48 -2.73
C SER A 84 14.15 20.32 -1.59
N PHE A 85 13.69 19.68 -0.51
CA PHE A 85 13.16 20.38 0.65
C PHE A 85 14.22 21.25 1.34
N LEU A 86 15.42 20.69 1.57
CA LEU A 86 16.52 21.43 2.19
C LEU A 86 16.99 22.61 1.34
N MET A 87 17.06 22.46 0.00
CA MET A 87 17.38 23.56 -0.90
C MET A 87 16.33 24.67 -0.83
N SER A 88 15.04 24.32 -0.77
CA SER A 88 13.96 25.29 -0.58
C SER A 88 14.10 26.05 0.73
N ALA A 89 14.38 25.34 1.83
CA ALA A 89 14.59 25.94 3.14
C ALA A 89 15.82 26.87 3.15
N MET A 90 16.94 26.47 2.54
CA MET A 90 18.14 27.32 2.43
C MET A 90 17.88 28.58 1.61
N GLY A 91 17.13 28.46 0.51
CA GLY A 91 16.72 29.62 -0.30
C GLY A 91 15.90 30.62 0.51
N MET A 92 15.02 30.14 1.39
CA MET A 92 14.21 30.99 2.27
C MET A 92 15.02 31.62 3.42
N LEU A 93 16.02 30.92 3.96
CA LEU A 93 16.85 31.41 5.07
C LEU A 93 17.88 32.47 4.63
N PHE A 94 18.33 32.44 3.38
CA PHE A 94 19.33 33.38 2.84
C PHE A 94 18.80 34.19 1.64
N PRO A 95 17.70 34.94 1.82
CA PRO A 95 17.08 35.66 0.70
C PRO A 95 18.01 36.76 0.16
N GLY A 96 18.05 36.91 -1.17
CA GLY A 96 18.83 37.94 -1.86
C GLY A 96 20.34 37.69 -1.94
N THR A 97 20.85 36.60 -1.37
CA THR A 97 22.24 36.18 -1.55
C THR A 97 22.44 35.40 -2.85
N THR A 98 23.65 35.42 -3.41
CA THR A 98 24.00 34.61 -4.59
C THR A 98 23.77 33.13 -4.35
N LEU A 99 24.11 32.65 -3.14
CA LEU A 99 23.86 31.27 -2.71
C LEU A 99 22.35 30.95 -2.66
N GLY A 100 21.55 31.81 -2.03
CA GLY A 100 20.11 31.61 -1.92
C GLY A 100 19.41 31.55 -3.28
N MET A 101 19.77 32.44 -4.21
CA MET A 101 19.26 32.42 -5.58
C MET A 101 19.63 31.13 -6.30
N ALA A 102 20.90 30.71 -6.25
CA ALA A 102 21.34 29.45 -6.86
C ALA A 102 20.63 28.22 -6.29
N MET A 103 20.36 28.20 -4.98
CA MET A 103 19.62 27.11 -4.32
C MET A 103 18.16 27.03 -4.80
N VAL A 104 17.48 28.17 -4.95
CA VAL A 104 16.09 28.21 -5.44
C VAL A 104 16.00 27.75 -6.90
N GLU A 105 16.92 28.17 -7.75
CA GLU A 105 16.97 27.73 -9.15
C GLU A 105 17.21 26.22 -9.27
N ALA A 106 18.21 25.70 -8.53
CA ALA A 106 18.48 24.27 -8.50
C ALA A 106 17.31 23.46 -7.91
N GLN A 107 16.64 24.00 -6.89
CA GLN A 107 15.51 23.35 -6.23
C GLN A 107 14.38 23.02 -7.21
N GLY A 108 14.10 23.86 -8.21
CA GLY A 108 13.07 23.57 -9.21
C GLY A 108 13.33 22.26 -9.97
N ILE A 109 14.58 21.99 -10.33
CA ILE A 109 14.98 20.76 -11.02
C ILE A 109 14.82 19.55 -10.10
N PHE A 110 15.33 19.65 -8.86
CA PHE A 110 15.22 18.57 -7.88
C PHE A 110 13.76 18.29 -7.49
N ALA A 111 12.90 19.31 -7.42
CA ALA A 111 11.48 19.14 -7.16
C ALA A 111 10.77 18.39 -8.30
N LEU A 112 11.07 18.73 -9.56
CA LEU A 112 10.51 18.03 -10.71
C LEU A 112 10.96 16.56 -10.73
N MET A 113 12.24 16.30 -10.47
CA MET A 113 12.78 14.94 -10.34
C MET A 113 12.11 14.17 -9.19
N SER A 114 11.95 14.81 -8.03
CA SER A 114 11.26 14.22 -6.87
C SER A 114 9.82 13.85 -7.21
N PHE A 115 9.09 14.75 -7.88
CA PHE A 115 7.72 14.51 -8.31
C PHE A 115 7.62 13.34 -9.29
N ALA A 116 8.48 13.29 -10.32
CA ALA A 116 8.50 12.20 -11.28
C ALA A 116 8.82 10.84 -10.62
N MET A 117 9.85 10.79 -9.77
CA MET A 117 10.23 9.59 -9.02
C MET A 117 9.11 9.12 -8.07
N THR A 118 8.49 10.06 -7.37
CA THR A 118 7.34 9.78 -6.48
C THR A 118 6.17 9.19 -7.28
N MET A 119 5.88 9.70 -8.48
CA MET A 119 4.84 9.16 -9.34
C MET A 119 5.17 7.73 -9.79
N VAL A 120 6.40 7.48 -10.27
CA VAL A 120 6.83 6.13 -10.64
C VAL A 120 6.66 5.18 -9.45
N TRP A 121 7.15 5.56 -8.27
CA TRP A 121 6.99 4.76 -7.05
C TRP A 121 5.53 4.51 -6.69
N LEU A 122 4.66 5.53 -6.74
CA LEU A 122 3.23 5.41 -6.45
C LEU A 122 2.53 4.41 -7.38
N PHE A 123 2.82 4.45 -8.68
CA PHE A 123 2.23 3.53 -9.66
C PHE A 123 2.76 2.09 -9.49
N THR A 124 4.05 1.92 -9.16
CA THR A 124 4.60 0.61 -8.82
C THR A 124 3.96 0.05 -7.57
N PHE A 125 3.88 0.84 -6.49
CA PHE A 125 3.24 0.45 -5.24
C PHE A 125 1.76 0.08 -5.45
N ARG A 126 1.03 0.90 -6.22
CA ARG A 126 -0.37 0.61 -6.61
C ARG A 126 -0.50 -0.75 -7.28
N THR A 127 0.38 -1.04 -8.24
CA THR A 127 0.33 -2.30 -8.99
C THR A 127 0.50 -3.49 -8.05
N LEU A 128 1.46 -3.42 -7.13
CA LEU A 128 1.68 -4.46 -6.14
C LEU A 128 0.52 -4.58 -5.14
N LEU A 129 -0.03 -3.46 -4.68
CA LEU A 129 -1.16 -3.47 -3.76
C LEU A 129 -2.42 -4.10 -4.39
N ASN A 130 -2.70 -3.79 -5.66
CA ASN A 130 -3.79 -4.41 -6.40
C ASN A 130 -3.56 -5.92 -6.61
N GLN A 131 -2.31 -6.35 -6.85
CA GLN A 131 -1.96 -7.77 -6.94
C GLN A 131 -2.16 -8.49 -5.61
N LEU A 132 -1.69 -7.92 -4.50
CA LEU A 132 -1.83 -8.50 -3.15
C LEU A 132 -3.29 -8.63 -2.71
N THR A 133 -4.12 -7.66 -3.07
CA THR A 133 -5.57 -7.68 -2.76
C THR A 133 -6.40 -8.47 -3.76
N GLY A 134 -5.83 -8.94 -4.87
CA GLY A 134 -6.58 -9.55 -5.97
C GLY A 134 -7.67 -8.63 -6.55
N ALA A 135 -7.52 -7.31 -6.41
CA ALA A 135 -8.52 -6.34 -6.81
C ALA A 135 -8.52 -6.15 -8.33
N TYR A 136 -9.72 -6.06 -8.92
CA TYR A 136 -9.92 -5.74 -10.34
C TYR A 136 -10.70 -4.42 -10.51
N PRO A 137 -10.62 -3.76 -11.68
CA PRO A 137 -11.33 -2.50 -11.93
C PRO A 137 -12.82 -2.62 -11.61
N GLY A 138 -13.32 -1.72 -10.74
CA GLY A 138 -14.72 -1.70 -10.30
C GLY A 138 -14.95 -2.32 -8.91
N LYS A 139 -14.01 -3.08 -8.35
CA LYS A 139 -14.08 -3.51 -6.94
C LYS A 139 -13.77 -2.36 -5.98
N ARG A 140 -14.39 -2.40 -4.79
CA ARG A 140 -14.18 -1.41 -3.71
C ARG A 140 -12.70 -1.22 -3.35
N LEU A 141 -11.90 -2.29 -3.38
CA LEU A 141 -10.48 -2.27 -3.03
C LEU A 141 -9.55 -1.83 -4.16
N TRP A 142 -10.06 -1.68 -5.38
CA TRP A 142 -9.25 -1.23 -6.51
C TRP A 142 -8.72 0.19 -6.27
N VAL A 143 -7.41 0.35 -6.39
CA VAL A 143 -6.77 1.67 -6.38
C VAL A 143 -6.91 2.30 -7.76
N ASN A 144 -7.63 3.42 -7.84
CA ASN A 144 -7.82 4.17 -9.08
C ASN A 144 -6.59 5.06 -9.37
N GLY A 145 -6.04 4.98 -10.59
CA GLY A 145 -4.88 5.77 -11.00
C GLY A 145 -5.12 7.28 -11.08
N VAL A 146 -6.31 7.72 -11.50
CA VAL A 146 -6.66 9.15 -11.58
C VAL A 146 -6.72 9.77 -10.19
N LEU A 147 -7.37 9.08 -9.25
CA LEU A 147 -7.40 9.52 -7.84
C LEU A 147 -6.01 9.48 -7.21
N LEU A 148 -5.16 8.52 -7.62
CA LEU A 148 -3.78 8.46 -7.16
C LEU A 148 -2.96 9.66 -7.65
N VAL A 149 -3.17 10.18 -8.86
CA VAL A 149 -2.46 11.38 -9.31
C VAL A 149 -2.95 12.62 -8.55
N LEU A 150 -4.27 12.78 -8.41
CA LEU A 150 -4.86 13.97 -7.77
C LEU A 150 -4.55 14.06 -6.27
N PHE A 151 -4.60 12.93 -5.56
CA PHE A 151 -4.47 12.89 -4.10
C PHE A 151 -3.18 12.19 -3.63
N SER A 152 -2.39 11.62 -4.55
CA SER A 152 -1.06 11.06 -4.28
C SER A 152 -1.05 10.08 -3.09
N VAL A 153 -0.06 10.21 -2.20
CA VAL A 153 0.12 9.36 -1.01
C VAL A 153 -1.08 9.38 -0.06
N TYR A 154 -1.87 10.45 -0.01
CA TYR A 154 -3.01 10.56 0.89
C TYR A 154 -4.14 9.59 0.50
N TYR A 155 -4.40 9.47 -0.80
CA TYR A 155 -5.36 8.49 -1.31
C TYR A 155 -4.89 7.06 -1.08
N LEU A 156 -3.58 6.82 -1.21
CA LEU A 156 -3.01 5.50 -0.95
C LEU A 156 -3.14 5.12 0.54
N GLN A 157 -2.89 6.05 1.46
CA GLN A 157 -3.11 5.84 2.89
C GLN A 157 -4.60 5.59 3.21
N TYR A 158 -5.52 6.32 2.57
CA TYR A 158 -6.95 6.04 2.68
C TYR A 158 -7.31 4.62 2.20
N LYS A 159 -6.74 4.17 1.08
CA LYS A 159 -6.97 2.82 0.56
C LYS A 159 -6.42 1.72 1.47
N LEU A 160 -5.23 1.92 2.05
CA LEU A 160 -4.69 1.00 3.05
C LEU A 160 -5.62 0.87 4.26
N ASN A 161 -6.18 1.98 4.75
CA ASN A 161 -7.17 1.95 5.83
C ASN A 161 -8.44 1.18 5.42
N GLN A 162 -8.95 1.38 4.21
CA GLN A 162 -10.10 0.59 3.72
C GLN A 162 -9.81 -0.91 3.66
N ILE A 163 -8.61 -1.31 3.23
CA ILE A 163 -8.20 -2.72 3.20
C ILE A 163 -8.17 -3.29 4.62
N HIS A 164 -7.69 -2.50 5.59
CA HIS A 164 -7.66 -2.89 7.00
C HIS A 164 -9.07 -3.12 7.56
N ASP A 165 -10.00 -2.20 7.28
CA ASP A 165 -11.39 -2.31 7.73
C ASP A 165 -12.10 -3.57 7.17
N ILE A 166 -11.80 -3.94 5.93
CA ILE A 166 -12.37 -5.15 5.30
C ILE A 166 -11.71 -6.42 5.85
N GLY A 167 -10.38 -6.41 6.00
CA GLY A 167 -9.64 -7.54 6.58
C GLY A 167 -10.10 -7.88 8.01
N GLU A 168 -10.33 -6.88 8.87
CA GLU A 168 -10.90 -7.09 10.21
C GLU A 168 -12.31 -7.71 10.15
N SER A 169 -13.15 -7.24 9.23
CA SER A 169 -14.52 -7.75 9.08
C SER A 169 -14.59 -9.19 8.58
N GLU A 170 -13.64 -9.62 7.75
CA GLU A 170 -13.58 -11.00 7.21
C GLU A 170 -13.03 -11.97 8.24
N ILE A 171 -12.07 -11.54 9.09
CA ILE A 171 -11.53 -12.33 10.20
C ILE A 171 -12.58 -12.56 11.31
N THR A 172 -13.53 -11.64 11.48
CA THR A 172 -14.53 -11.69 12.55
C THR A 172 -15.82 -12.42 12.14
N ARG A 173 -15.97 -12.81 10.86
CA ARG A 173 -17.10 -13.64 10.45
C ARG A 173 -16.90 -15.06 11.00
N PRO A 174 -17.86 -15.60 11.79
CA PRO A 174 -17.84 -17.01 12.13
C PRO A 174 -17.90 -17.83 10.83
N PRO A 175 -17.30 -19.04 10.80
CA PRO A 175 -17.42 -19.90 9.64
C PRO A 175 -18.90 -20.08 9.32
N GLU A 176 -19.26 -19.72 8.08
CA GLU A 176 -20.58 -20.01 7.52
C GLU A 176 -20.75 -21.52 7.64
N SER A 177 -21.68 -21.94 8.50
CA SER A 177 -22.06 -23.35 8.63
C SER A 177 -22.71 -23.72 7.31
N ASP A 178 -21.98 -24.47 6.49
CA ASP A 178 -22.51 -25.25 5.37
C ASP A 178 -23.44 -26.34 5.95
N ASP A 179 -24.60 -25.95 6.47
CA ASP A 179 -25.71 -26.86 6.78
C ASP A 179 -26.67 -26.82 5.58
N ASP A 180 -26.21 -27.37 4.44
CA ASP A 180 -27.05 -27.74 3.31
C ASP A 180 -27.64 -29.14 3.57
N ASP A 181 -28.95 -29.16 3.85
CA ASP A 181 -29.96 -30.03 3.26
C ASP A 181 -29.60 -31.51 2.99
N ASP A 182 -29.81 -32.36 3.99
CA ASP A 182 -30.08 -33.80 3.80
C ASP A 182 -31.47 -34.13 4.38
N GLU A 183 -32.52 -33.94 3.58
CA GLU A 183 -33.80 -34.63 3.78
C GLU A 183 -34.27 -35.28 2.46
N SER A 184 -33.62 -36.41 2.14
CA SER A 184 -34.10 -37.39 1.16
C SER A 184 -35.26 -38.18 1.76
N GLY A 185 -36.46 -38.02 1.21
CA GLY A 185 -37.65 -38.82 1.53
C GLY A 185 -38.38 -39.25 0.26
N ASP A 186 -37.89 -40.32 -0.35
CA ASP A 186 -38.56 -41.10 -1.39
C ASP A 186 -39.88 -41.70 -0.86
N ASN A 187 -41.01 -41.44 -1.52
CA ASN A 187 -42.06 -42.45 -1.59
C ASN A 187 -42.96 -42.32 -2.83
N ASP A 188 -43.14 -43.48 -3.43
CA ASP A 188 -43.65 -43.82 -4.74
C ASP A 188 -45.20 -43.80 -4.82
N SER A 189 -45.69 -43.72 -6.06
CA SER A 189 -46.88 -44.40 -6.60
C SER A 189 -48.30 -43.74 -6.65
N LYS A 190 -48.61 -43.22 -7.87
CA LYS A 190 -49.81 -43.45 -8.74
C LYS A 190 -51.14 -42.69 -8.50
N PRO A 191 -52.07 -42.64 -9.50
CA PRO A 191 -51.92 -42.47 -10.96
C PRO A 191 -52.94 -41.47 -11.60
N LYS A 192 -52.77 -41.26 -12.93
CA LYS A 192 -53.51 -40.45 -13.92
C LYS A 192 -55.06 -40.39 -13.84
N GLN A 193 -55.61 -39.19 -14.08
CA GLN A 193 -56.86 -38.90 -14.84
C GLN A 193 -56.85 -37.38 -15.19
N GLY A 194 -56.88 -36.96 -16.47
CA GLY A 194 -58.08 -36.52 -17.21
C GLY A 194 -58.65 -35.23 -16.59
N TYR A 195 -58.65 -34.04 -17.19
CA TYR A 195 -59.24 -33.67 -18.48
C TYR A 195 -58.67 -32.32 -18.98
N ILE A 196 -58.65 -32.17 -20.31
CA ILE A 196 -58.65 -30.89 -21.04
C ILE A 196 -60.11 -30.49 -21.18
N GLU A 197 -60.49 -29.25 -20.84
CA GLU A 197 -61.56 -28.52 -21.53
C GLU A 197 -61.21 -27.03 -21.62
N LEU A 198 -61.03 -26.60 -22.88
CA LEU A 198 -61.25 -25.30 -23.55
C LEU A 198 -61.02 -23.99 -22.78
#